data_AF-W7IP19-F1
#
_entry.id   AF-W7IP19-F1
#
_cell.length_a   1.000
_cell.length_b   1.000
_cell.length_c   1.000
_cell.angle_alpha   90.00
_cell.angle_beta   90.00
_cell.angle_gamma   90.00
#
_symmetry.space_group_name_H-M   'P 1'
#
loop_
_entity.id
_entity.type
_entity.pdbx_description
1 polymer ?
#
loop_
_entity_poly.entity_id
_entity_poly.type
_entity_poly.pdbx_seq_one_letter_code
_entity_poly.pdbx_strand_id
1 'polypeptide(L)'
;MKLVKLVGAVGAAAAIAVSTVGTASAAPAQVHGAELYSQVTAADVADPSAVLPAGTDADFSALQTVEGAIGWFRNREGSTEQDGYCERAVRLAWNRTTHHASAIAHWNSGDGARHTGGATPPRGAFVFWNISQYGHVGLADGNGGVWATSVNGRIGHVRQGYFANYLGWKPGNSN
;
A
#
# COMPACT_ATOMS: atom_id res chain seq x y z
N MET A 1 73.33 -46.86 19.27
CA MET A 1 73.06 -48.07 20.07
C MET A 1 71.78 -48.73 19.54
N LYS A 2 71.77 -50.07 19.56
CA LYS A 2 70.68 -51.03 19.20
C LYS A 2 69.33 -50.64 19.85
N LEU A 3 68.11 -51.01 19.44
CA LEU A 3 67.49 -52.27 18.98
C LEU A 3 66.19 -51.90 18.19
N VAL A 4 65.84 -52.49 17.03
CA VAL A 4 65.19 -53.79 16.75
C VAL A 4 63.71 -53.93 17.19
N LYS A 5 62.84 -53.84 16.18
CA LYS A 5 61.62 -54.62 15.79
C LYS A 5 60.53 -55.02 16.82
N LEU A 6 59.27 -54.78 16.43
CA LEU A 6 58.13 -55.73 16.40
C LEU A 6 56.94 -55.00 15.72
N VAL A 7 56.59 -55.29 14.46
CA VAL A 7 55.65 -56.33 13.96
C VAL A 7 54.27 -56.29 14.64
N GLY A 8 53.22 -56.07 13.83
CA GLY A 8 51.85 -56.41 14.19
C GLY A 8 50.79 -55.57 13.48
N ALA A 9 50.53 -55.88 12.21
CA ALA A 9 49.35 -55.39 11.49
C ALA A 9 48.17 -56.33 11.74
N VAL A 10 47.03 -55.82 12.25
CA VAL A 10 45.71 -56.47 12.15
C VAL A 10 44.61 -55.39 12.25
N GLY A 11 43.64 -55.43 11.32
CA GLY A 11 42.33 -54.78 11.47
C GLY A 11 42.17 -53.51 10.61
N ALA A 12 41.93 -53.61 9.31
CA ALA A 12 40.63 -53.86 8.68
C ALA A 12 39.67 -52.65 8.67
N ALA A 13 39.19 -52.39 7.46
CA ALA A 13 37.90 -51.82 7.10
C ALA A 13 37.72 -50.29 7.09
N ALA A 14 37.79 -49.80 5.85
CA ALA A 14 36.70 -49.09 5.16
C ALA A 14 36.31 -47.69 5.69
N ALA A 15 36.76 -46.70 4.91
CA ALA A 15 36.11 -45.40 4.81
C ALA A 15 34.64 -45.57 4.39
N ILE A 16 33.73 -45.09 5.24
CA ILE A 16 32.41 -44.61 4.81
C ILE A 16 32.25 -43.23 5.47
N ALA A 17 32.45 -42.19 4.68
CA ALA A 17 32.07 -40.84 5.05
C ALA A 17 30.53 -40.80 5.14
N VAL A 18 30.00 -40.75 6.36
CA VAL A 18 28.59 -40.43 6.58
C VAL A 18 28.45 -38.91 6.46
N SER A 19 27.83 -38.50 5.37
CA SER A 19 27.35 -37.14 5.11
C SER A 19 26.45 -36.70 6.26
N THR A 20 26.83 -35.64 6.95
CA THR A 20 25.95 -34.97 7.91
C THR A 20 24.78 -34.37 7.15
N VAL A 21 23.57 -34.79 7.54
CA VAL A 21 22.31 -34.28 7.01
C VAL A 21 22.18 -32.83 7.46
N GLY A 22 22.53 -31.90 6.58
CA GLY A 22 22.21 -30.49 6.75
C GLY A 22 20.71 -30.32 6.59
N THR A 23 20.01 -30.02 7.69
CA THR A 23 18.65 -29.50 7.65
C THR A 23 18.71 -28.08 7.10
N ALA A 24 18.67 -27.97 5.77
CA ALA A 24 18.49 -26.71 5.08
C ALA A 24 17.13 -26.13 5.50
N SER A 25 17.16 -25.06 6.30
CA SER A 25 16.00 -24.21 6.53
C SER A 25 15.62 -23.58 5.20
N ALA A 26 14.58 -24.11 4.56
CA ALA A 26 13.96 -23.49 3.40
C ALA A 26 13.39 -22.14 3.84
N ALA A 27 14.05 -21.06 3.44
CA ALA A 27 13.49 -19.72 3.51
C ALA A 27 12.17 -19.71 2.72
N PRO A 28 11.09 -19.07 3.22
CA PRO A 28 9.87 -18.93 2.44
C PRO A 28 10.19 -18.13 1.18
N ALA A 29 9.89 -18.75 0.03
CA ALA A 29 9.97 -18.13 -1.27
C ALA A 29 9.16 -16.82 -1.26
N GLN A 30 9.83 -15.74 -1.65
CA GLN A 30 9.20 -14.46 -1.96
C GLN A 30 8.28 -14.69 -3.16
N VAL A 31 6.98 -14.81 -2.92
CA VAL A 31 5.98 -14.81 -3.99
C VAL A 31 5.99 -13.41 -4.61
N HIS A 32 6.46 -13.35 -5.84
CA HIS A 32 6.56 -12.14 -6.64
C HIS A 32 5.15 -11.62 -6.95
N GLY A 33 4.91 -10.33 -6.73
CA GLY A 33 3.64 -9.63 -6.99
C GLY A 33 3.29 -9.44 -8.47
N ALA A 34 3.31 -10.51 -9.27
CA ALA A 34 3.00 -10.48 -10.70
C ALA A 34 1.65 -11.13 -11.08
N GLU A 35 0.95 -11.81 -10.16
CA GLU A 35 -0.33 -12.49 -10.47
C GLU A 35 -1.60 -11.66 -10.20
N LEU A 36 -1.50 -10.43 -9.69
CA LEU A 36 -2.69 -9.63 -9.34
C LEU A 36 -3.44 -9.01 -10.53
N TYR A 37 -3.04 -9.29 -11.78
CA TYR A 37 -3.70 -8.75 -12.98
C TYR A 37 -3.89 -9.80 -14.08
N SER A 38 -4.30 -11.03 -13.73
CA SER A 38 -4.86 -11.93 -14.76
C SER A 38 -6.15 -11.31 -15.30
N GLN A 39 -6.26 -11.14 -16.63
CA GLN A 39 -7.47 -10.63 -17.26
C GLN A 39 -8.59 -11.67 -17.10
N VAL A 40 -9.68 -11.28 -16.45
CA VAL A 40 -10.92 -12.08 -16.41
C VAL A 40 -11.42 -12.26 -17.84
N THR A 41 -11.49 -13.49 -18.30
CA THR A 41 -11.96 -13.86 -19.64
C THR A 41 -13.45 -14.18 -19.62
N ALA A 42 -14.08 -14.21 -20.80
CA ALA A 42 -15.48 -14.64 -20.93
C ALA A 42 -15.70 -16.09 -20.46
N ALA A 43 -14.65 -16.93 -20.45
CA ALA A 43 -14.72 -18.28 -19.93
C ALA A 43 -14.86 -18.31 -18.40
N ASP A 44 -14.22 -17.37 -17.70
CA ASP A 44 -14.28 -17.26 -16.23
C ASP A 44 -15.66 -16.79 -15.75
N VAL A 45 -16.40 -16.04 -16.57
CA VAL A 45 -17.77 -15.59 -16.28
C VAL A 45 -18.81 -16.69 -16.56
N ALA A 46 -18.49 -17.61 -17.48
CA ALA A 46 -19.41 -18.65 -17.95
C ALA A 46 -19.35 -19.94 -17.11
N ASP A 47 -18.38 -20.07 -16.21
CA ASP A 47 -18.23 -21.25 -15.35
C ASP A 47 -18.89 -21.05 -13.97
N PRO A 48 -20.07 -21.65 -13.70
CA PRO A 48 -20.71 -21.58 -12.38
C PRO A 48 -19.96 -22.36 -11.29
N SER A 49 -18.91 -23.11 -11.67
CA SER A 49 -18.00 -23.83 -10.78
C SER A 49 -16.75 -23.01 -10.43
N ALA A 50 -16.58 -21.83 -11.04
CA ALA A 50 -15.47 -20.94 -10.74
C ALA A 50 -15.58 -20.48 -9.28
N VAL A 51 -14.74 -21.06 -8.43
CA VAL A 51 -14.55 -20.59 -7.06
C VAL A 51 -13.74 -19.31 -7.16
N LEU A 52 -14.42 -18.16 -7.15
CA LEU A 52 -13.75 -16.91 -6.81
C LEU A 52 -13.05 -17.13 -5.46
N PRO A 53 -11.77 -16.74 -5.30
CA PRO A 53 -11.16 -16.79 -3.98
C PRO A 53 -12.11 -16.06 -3.04
N ALA A 54 -12.57 -16.76 -2.00
CA ALA A 54 -13.43 -16.18 -0.99
C ALA A 54 -12.61 -15.06 -0.37
N GLY A 55 -12.91 -13.82 -0.76
CA GLY A 55 -12.28 -12.64 -0.21
C GLY A 55 -12.40 -12.74 1.29
N THR A 56 -11.28 -12.92 1.96
CA THR A 56 -11.25 -12.96 3.42
C THR A 56 -11.52 -11.54 3.92
N ASP A 57 -11.90 -11.36 5.19
CA ASP A 57 -12.05 -10.00 5.75
C ASP A 57 -10.77 -9.14 5.58
N ALA A 58 -9.61 -9.79 5.38
CA ALA A 58 -8.36 -9.14 5.01
C ALA A 58 -8.35 -8.54 3.59
N ASP A 59 -9.07 -9.13 2.62
CA ASP A 59 -9.25 -8.57 1.28
C ASP A 59 -10.17 -7.33 1.29
N PHE A 60 -11.09 -7.24 2.25
CA PHE A 60 -11.87 -6.01 2.49
C PHE A 60 -11.09 -4.95 3.28
N SER A 61 -10.18 -5.36 4.17
CA SER A 61 -9.18 -4.47 4.77
C SER A 61 -8.22 -3.90 3.72
N ALA A 62 -8.00 -4.59 2.59
CA ALA A 62 -7.20 -4.07 1.48
C ALA A 62 -7.81 -2.80 0.85
N LEU A 63 -9.14 -2.60 0.95
CA LEU A 63 -9.84 -1.39 0.50
C LEU A 63 -9.58 -0.15 1.37
N GLN A 64 -9.04 -0.34 2.58
CA GLN A 64 -8.57 0.73 3.47
C GLN A 64 -7.04 0.77 3.55
N THR A 65 -6.36 0.27 2.51
CA THR A 65 -4.91 0.46 2.41
C THR A 65 -4.60 1.77 1.71
N VAL A 66 -3.42 2.31 2.00
CA VAL A 66 -2.86 3.46 1.28
C VAL A 66 -2.84 3.23 -0.23
N GLU A 67 -2.48 2.01 -0.67
CA GLU A 67 -2.48 1.65 -2.09
C GLU A 67 -3.88 1.53 -2.69
N GLY A 68 -4.86 1.05 -1.91
CA GLY A 68 -6.27 1.06 -2.31
C GLY A 68 -6.77 2.48 -2.57
N ALA A 69 -6.48 3.41 -1.66
CA ALA A 69 -6.89 4.80 -1.79
C ALA A 69 -6.20 5.51 -2.97
N ILE A 70 -4.90 5.30 -3.15
CA ILE A 70 -4.16 5.86 -4.30
C ILE A 70 -4.62 5.21 -5.61
N GLY A 71 -4.82 3.90 -5.63
CA GLY A 71 -5.34 3.15 -6.76
C GLY A 71 -6.74 3.63 -7.18
N TRP A 72 -7.60 3.98 -6.22
CA TRP A 72 -8.93 4.53 -6.48
C TRP A 72 -8.86 5.85 -7.27
N PHE A 73 -7.94 6.75 -6.90
CA PHE A 73 -7.71 8.01 -7.61
C PHE A 73 -7.08 7.80 -8.98
N ARG A 74 -6.05 6.95 -9.05
CA ARG A 74 -5.36 6.61 -10.31
C ARG A 74 -6.33 6.03 -11.34
N ASN A 75 -7.21 5.13 -10.93
CA ASN A 75 -8.21 4.52 -11.82
C ASN A 75 -9.31 5.50 -12.26
N ARG A 76 -9.34 6.71 -11.71
CA ARG A 76 -10.30 7.78 -12.04
C ARG A 76 -9.62 9.04 -12.57
N GLU A 77 -8.32 8.97 -12.87
CA GLU A 77 -7.61 10.09 -13.47
C GLU A 77 -8.31 10.58 -14.73
N GLY A 78 -8.50 11.89 -14.83
CA GLY A 78 -9.23 12.52 -15.92
C GLY A 78 -10.74 12.69 -15.68
N SER A 79 -11.33 11.97 -14.71
CA SER A 79 -12.77 12.01 -14.42
C SER A 79 -13.20 13.35 -13.79
N THR A 80 -14.40 13.81 -14.16
CA THR A 80 -15.04 15.02 -13.62
C THR A 80 -16.15 14.72 -12.61
N GLU A 81 -16.47 13.45 -12.35
CA GLU A 81 -17.64 13.03 -11.55
C GLU A 81 -17.61 13.48 -10.09
N GLN A 82 -16.43 13.82 -9.56
CA GLN A 82 -16.23 14.28 -8.19
C GLN A 82 -15.77 15.73 -8.11
N ASP A 83 -15.80 16.48 -9.21
CA ASP A 83 -15.37 17.87 -9.17
C ASP A 83 -16.28 18.70 -8.23
N GLY A 84 -15.66 19.54 -7.41
CA GLY A 84 -16.34 20.24 -6.31
C GLY A 84 -16.63 19.38 -5.06
N TYR A 85 -16.41 18.06 -5.09
CA TYR A 85 -16.69 17.14 -3.99
C TYR A 85 -15.41 16.49 -3.42
N CYS A 86 -14.37 17.29 -3.18
CA CYS A 86 -13.04 16.82 -2.73
C CYS A 86 -13.08 15.91 -1.48
N GLU A 87 -13.86 16.27 -0.46
CA GLU A 87 -14.02 15.44 0.75
C GLU A 87 -14.65 14.07 0.46
N ARG A 88 -15.68 14.05 -0.37
CA ARG A 88 -16.32 12.80 -0.78
C ARG A 88 -15.34 11.93 -1.57
N ALA A 89 -14.53 12.51 -2.44
CA ALA A 89 -13.54 11.76 -3.21
C ALA A 89 -12.52 11.07 -2.29
N VAL A 90 -11.90 11.80 -1.35
CA VAL A 90 -10.90 11.21 -0.44
C VAL A 90 -11.53 10.21 0.54
N ARG A 91 -12.78 10.44 0.95
CA ARG A 91 -13.55 9.49 1.78
C ARG A 91 -13.84 8.19 1.05
N LEU A 92 -14.28 8.26 -0.22
CA LEU A 92 -14.53 7.08 -1.05
C LEU A 92 -13.23 6.33 -1.35
N ALA A 93 -12.14 7.06 -1.61
CA ALA A 93 -10.82 6.46 -1.85
C ALA A 93 -10.35 5.65 -0.63
N TRP A 94 -10.48 6.20 0.57
CA TRP A 94 -10.12 5.51 1.82
C TRP A 94 -11.21 4.59 2.37
N ASN A 95 -12.34 4.46 1.68
CA ASN A 95 -13.53 3.75 2.17
C ASN A 95 -13.87 4.11 3.64
N ARG A 96 -13.88 5.42 3.95
CA ARG A 96 -14.15 5.95 5.29
C ARG A 96 -15.65 6.07 5.56
N THR A 97 -16.04 5.72 6.79
CA THR A 97 -17.40 5.89 7.31
C THR A 97 -17.62 7.29 7.88
N THR A 98 -16.59 7.88 8.50
CA THR A 98 -16.65 9.26 8.99
C THR A 98 -16.86 10.23 7.84
N HIS A 99 -17.78 11.17 8.02
CA HIS A 99 -18.15 12.16 7.04
C HIS A 99 -18.01 13.57 7.60
N HIS A 100 -17.29 14.41 6.87
CA HIS A 100 -17.22 15.84 7.13
C HIS A 100 -17.97 16.59 6.03
N ALA A 101 -18.64 17.67 6.41
CA ALA A 101 -19.39 18.49 5.46
C ALA A 101 -18.49 19.20 4.43
N SER A 102 -17.21 19.42 4.73
CA SER A 102 -16.24 20.10 3.87
C SER A 102 -14.80 19.84 4.29
N ALA A 103 -13.84 20.19 3.44
CA ALA A 103 -12.41 19.98 3.71
C ALA A 103 -11.91 20.82 4.88
N ILE A 104 -12.43 22.04 5.03
CA ILE A 104 -12.10 22.87 6.19
C ILE A 104 -12.71 22.33 7.48
N ALA A 105 -13.89 21.69 7.42
CA ALA A 105 -14.48 21.02 8.57
C ALA A 105 -13.66 19.79 8.99
N HIS A 106 -13.18 18.99 8.03
CA HIS A 106 -12.29 17.85 8.30
C HIS A 106 -10.94 18.31 8.86
N TRP A 107 -10.36 19.37 8.30
CA TRP A 107 -9.13 19.96 8.82
C TRP A 107 -9.28 20.38 10.28
N ASN A 108 -10.39 21.03 10.63
CA ASN A 108 -10.65 21.53 11.98
C ASN A 108 -11.23 20.48 12.95
N SER A 109 -11.56 19.27 12.46
CA SER A 109 -12.08 18.20 13.31
C SER A 109 -11.01 17.61 14.23
N GLY A 110 -11.47 16.87 15.24
CA GLY A 110 -10.59 16.11 16.15
C GLY A 110 -9.94 14.87 15.54
N ASP A 111 -10.33 14.47 14.32
CA ASP A 111 -9.88 13.24 13.65
C ASP A 111 -8.40 13.30 13.30
N GLY A 112 -7.55 12.65 14.09
CA GLY A 112 -6.12 12.60 13.83
C GLY A 112 -5.38 13.93 14.07
N ALA A 113 -4.07 13.82 14.25
CA ALA A 113 -3.22 14.97 14.50
C ALA A 113 -3.07 15.84 13.26
N ARG A 114 -3.12 17.17 13.45
CA ARG A 114 -2.79 18.15 12.42
C ARG A 114 -1.29 18.36 12.35
N HIS A 115 -0.73 18.26 11.15
CA HIS A 115 0.67 18.55 10.87
C HIS A 115 0.77 19.75 9.94
N THR A 116 1.14 20.91 10.50
CA THR A 116 1.20 22.19 9.78
C THR A 116 2.59 22.57 9.27
N GLY A 117 3.64 21.84 9.71
CA GLY A 117 5.00 22.05 9.23
C GLY A 117 5.14 21.66 7.75
N GLY A 118 6.00 22.35 7.01
CA GLY A 118 6.27 22.11 5.58
C GLY A 118 7.01 20.80 5.27
N ALA A 119 6.93 19.80 6.15
CA ALA A 119 7.43 18.47 5.88
C ALA A 119 6.55 17.78 4.82
N THR A 120 7.20 16.99 3.95
CA THR A 120 6.51 16.17 2.95
C THR A 120 5.46 15.29 3.64
N PRO A 121 4.17 15.40 3.27
CA PRO A 121 3.13 14.55 3.82
C PRO A 121 3.44 13.06 3.55
N PRO A 122 3.26 12.17 4.53
CA PRO A 122 3.47 10.75 4.33
C PRO A 122 2.44 10.20 3.34
N ARG A 123 2.82 9.13 2.64
CA ARG A 123 1.97 8.49 1.63
C ARG A 123 0.60 8.12 2.21
N GLY A 124 -0.47 8.48 1.51
CA GLY A 124 -1.84 8.25 1.94
C GLY A 124 -2.41 9.27 2.93
N ALA A 125 -1.62 10.26 3.40
CA ALA A 125 -2.15 11.32 4.23
C ALA A 125 -3.18 12.19 3.49
N PHE A 126 -4.16 12.71 4.23
CA PHE A 126 -5.00 13.80 3.74
C PHE A 126 -4.21 15.10 3.78
N VAL A 127 -4.18 15.82 2.67
CA VAL A 127 -3.47 17.08 2.49
C VAL A 127 -4.51 18.18 2.30
N PHE A 128 -4.38 19.29 3.02
CA PHE A 128 -5.43 20.32 3.09
C PHE A 128 -4.94 21.69 2.62
N TRP A 129 -5.83 22.44 1.98
CA TRP A 129 -5.60 23.82 1.54
C TRP A 129 -6.79 24.72 1.82
N ASN A 130 -6.52 26.02 2.02
CA ASN A 130 -7.53 27.06 2.20
C ASN A 130 -7.69 27.91 0.93
N ILE A 131 -8.28 27.32 -0.11
CA ILE A 131 -8.49 27.97 -1.41
C ILE A 131 -9.96 28.36 -1.67
N SER A 132 -10.87 28.00 -0.77
CA SER A 132 -12.29 28.31 -0.85
C SER A 132 -12.90 28.33 0.55
N GLN A 133 -14.15 28.79 0.68
CA GLN A 133 -14.90 28.72 1.95
C GLN A 133 -15.06 27.29 2.49
N TYR A 134 -14.98 26.28 1.63
CA TYR A 134 -15.08 24.86 2.00
C TYR A 134 -13.71 24.20 2.15
N GLY A 135 -12.62 24.91 1.87
CA GLY A 135 -11.28 24.35 1.76
C GLY A 135 -11.10 23.45 0.54
N HIS A 136 -9.99 22.70 0.53
CA HIS A 136 -9.73 21.64 -0.42
C HIS A 136 -8.93 20.52 0.26
N VAL A 137 -9.15 19.28 -0.15
CA VAL A 137 -8.45 18.10 0.37
C VAL A 137 -8.02 17.19 -0.78
N GLY A 138 -6.88 16.55 -0.61
CA GLY A 138 -6.32 15.56 -1.52
C GLY A 138 -5.56 14.47 -0.77
N LEU A 139 -5.02 13.51 -1.51
CA LEU A 139 -4.32 12.34 -0.97
C LEU A 139 -2.83 12.39 -1.35
N ALA A 140 -1.95 12.37 -0.36
CA ALA A 140 -0.51 12.41 -0.57
C ALA A 140 0.02 11.14 -1.24
N ASP A 141 0.95 11.29 -2.20
CA ASP A 141 1.67 10.16 -2.79
C ASP A 141 2.93 9.76 -2.01
N GLY A 142 3.30 10.53 -0.99
CA GLY A 142 4.49 10.33 -0.15
C GLY A 142 5.79 10.96 -0.66
N ASN A 143 5.78 11.51 -1.87
CA ASN A 143 6.94 12.04 -2.58
C ASN A 143 6.77 13.53 -2.98
N GLY A 144 5.86 14.24 -2.30
CA GLY A 144 5.56 15.65 -2.55
C GLY A 144 4.51 15.91 -3.64
N GLY A 145 3.91 14.85 -4.17
CA GLY A 145 2.72 14.90 -5.02
C GLY A 145 1.44 14.57 -4.25
N VAL A 146 0.33 14.90 -4.88
CA VAL A 146 -1.02 14.69 -4.35
C VAL A 146 -1.96 14.27 -5.47
N TRP A 147 -2.85 13.33 -5.15
CA TRP A 147 -4.03 13.03 -5.94
C TRP A 147 -5.20 13.86 -5.43
N ALA A 148 -5.86 14.59 -6.31
CA ALA A 148 -6.95 15.48 -5.90
C ALA A 148 -7.97 15.65 -7.02
N THR A 149 -9.17 16.11 -6.65
CA THR A 149 -10.15 16.66 -7.59
C THR A 149 -9.74 18.08 -7.99
N SER A 150 -10.42 18.67 -8.97
CA SER A 150 -10.23 20.07 -9.39
C SER A 150 -8.83 20.40 -9.93
N VAL A 151 -8.03 19.38 -10.23
CA VAL A 151 -6.81 19.52 -11.04
C VAL A 151 -7.24 19.83 -12.47
N ASN A 152 -7.18 21.09 -12.88
CA ASN A 152 -7.75 21.55 -14.16
C ASN A 152 -9.22 21.09 -14.37
N GLY A 153 -10.03 21.07 -13.30
CA GLY A 153 -11.44 20.67 -13.34
C GLY A 153 -11.71 19.16 -13.39
N ARG A 154 -10.73 18.32 -13.04
CA ARG A 154 -10.85 16.85 -13.03
C ARG A 154 -10.04 16.22 -11.90
N ILE A 155 -10.19 14.92 -11.70
CA ILE A 155 -9.27 14.14 -10.88
C ILE A 155 -7.92 14.07 -11.58
N GLY A 156 -6.84 14.32 -10.84
CA GLY A 156 -5.48 14.20 -11.36
C GLY A 156 -4.42 14.16 -10.27
N HIS A 157 -3.18 13.94 -10.72
CA HIS A 157 -1.98 13.97 -9.89
C HIS A 157 -1.15 15.22 -10.17
N VAL A 158 -0.79 15.94 -9.11
CA VAL A 158 -0.02 17.19 -9.19
C VAL A 158 0.96 17.29 -8.03
N ARG A 159 1.90 18.23 -8.12
CA ARG A 159 2.71 18.60 -6.95
C ARG A 159 1.83 19.25 -5.89
N GLN A 160 2.16 19.07 -4.61
CA GLN A 160 1.45 19.68 -3.48
C GLN A 160 1.27 21.21 -3.62
N GLY A 161 2.27 21.87 -4.21
CA GLY A 161 2.24 23.33 -4.45
C GLY A 161 1.34 23.79 -5.59
N TYR A 162 0.62 22.89 -6.28
CA TYR A 162 -0.34 23.26 -7.31
C TYR A 162 -1.50 24.09 -6.76
N PHE A 163 -2.00 23.74 -5.58
CA PHE A 163 -2.99 24.53 -4.86
C PHE A 163 -2.31 25.51 -3.90
N ALA A 164 -2.77 26.75 -3.89
CA ALA A 164 -2.27 27.79 -2.98
C ALA A 164 -2.76 27.58 -1.53
N ASN A 165 -2.24 28.37 -0.58
CA ASN A 165 -2.70 28.41 0.82
C ASN A 165 -2.71 27.03 1.51
N TYR A 166 -1.58 26.34 1.45
CA TYR A 166 -1.39 25.06 2.13
C TYR A 166 -1.61 25.19 3.65
N LEU A 167 -2.41 24.29 4.22
CA LEU A 167 -2.71 24.25 5.65
C LEU A 167 -1.84 23.22 6.39
N GLY A 168 -1.65 22.06 5.78
CA GLY A 168 -1.03 20.92 6.45
C GLY A 168 -1.59 19.59 5.97
N TRP A 169 -1.28 18.54 6.74
CA TRP A 169 -1.79 17.20 6.51
C TRP A 169 -2.29 16.54 7.80
N LYS A 170 -3.16 15.53 7.65
CA LYS A 170 -3.59 14.62 8.72
C LYS A 170 -3.39 13.17 8.23
N PRO A 171 -3.14 12.19 9.12
CA PRO A 171 -3.02 10.78 8.69
C PRO A 171 -4.30 10.28 8.00
N GLY A 172 -4.17 9.49 6.94
CA GLY A 172 -5.29 9.07 6.09
C GLY A 172 -6.27 8.08 6.72
N ASN A 173 -5.81 7.31 7.71
CA ASN A 173 -6.63 6.37 8.47
C ASN A 173 -7.19 6.96 9.77
N SER A 174 -7.08 8.27 9.96
CA SER A 174 -7.65 8.95 11.12
C SER A 174 -9.18 8.97 11.01
N ASN A 175 -9.88 8.57 12.07
CA ASN A 175 -11.33 8.69 12.19
C ASN A 175 -11.70 9.38 13.50
#